data_AF-A0A359KJ27-F1
#
_entry.id   AF-A0A359KJ27-F1
#
_cell.length_a   1.000
_cell.length_b   1.000
_cell.length_c   1.000
_cell.angle_alpha   90.00
_cell.angle_beta   90.00
_cell.angle_gamma   90.00
#
_symmetry.space_group_name_H-M   'P 1'
#
loop_
_entity.id
_entity.type
_entity.pdbx_description
1 polymer ?
#
loop_
_entity_poly.entity_id
_entity_poly.type
_entity_poly.pdbx_seq_one_letter_code
_entity_poly.pdbx_strand_id
1 'polypeptide(L)'
;ELLRDEKRTVGRLDSRFTGVDTLAVTETPDVDPSMVHPGAPFTAMVNDYLRDALKYESDLNYEGMSRTVIEKWKYDSVRNGYLDTTAPLRTAFHRNPHLKVLVNYGYYDLATPYYAMQYTMNHLGLEPSRHADIHYAPYEAGHMMYIDDACRAQFRKDVVAFYREALPD
;
A
#
# COMPACT_ATOMS: atom_id res chain seq x y z
N GLU A 1 3.78 -23.87 -5.74
CA GLU A 1 2.75 -22.80 -5.80
C GLU A 1 1.64 -23.12 -4.81
N LEU A 2 1.04 -22.09 -4.20
CA LEU A 2 -0.07 -22.23 -3.25
C LEU A 2 -1.39 -22.42 -4.03
N LEU A 3 -2.30 -23.30 -3.59
CA LEU A 3 -3.61 -23.60 -4.20
C LEU A 3 -3.62 -24.11 -5.66
N ARG A 4 -2.47 -24.53 -6.20
CA ARG A 4 -2.37 -25.04 -7.58
C ARG A 4 -3.27 -26.24 -7.85
N ASP A 5 -3.36 -27.18 -6.90
CA ASP A 5 -4.18 -28.37 -7.01
C ASP A 5 -5.69 -28.05 -7.06
N GLU A 6 -6.07 -26.87 -6.57
CA GLU A 6 -7.44 -26.34 -6.63
C GLU A 6 -7.68 -25.47 -7.88
N LYS A 7 -6.66 -25.28 -8.74
CA LYS A 7 -6.68 -24.36 -9.88
C LYS A 7 -7.05 -22.93 -9.48
N ARG A 8 -6.56 -22.50 -8.30
CA ARG A 8 -6.81 -21.18 -7.74
C ARG A 8 -5.53 -20.39 -7.59
N THR A 9 -5.68 -19.08 -7.66
CA THR A 9 -4.62 -18.11 -7.34
C THR A 9 -5.02 -17.24 -6.18
N VAL A 10 -4.02 -16.67 -5.50
CA VAL A 10 -4.21 -15.73 -4.39
C VAL A 10 -3.85 -14.33 -4.83
N GLY A 11 -4.49 -13.34 -4.22
CA GLY A 11 -4.19 -11.93 -4.49
C GLY A 11 -2.79 -11.54 -4.03
N ARG A 12 -2.08 -10.75 -4.85
CA ARG A 12 -0.78 -10.19 -4.46
C ARG A 12 -0.98 -9.00 -3.52
N LEU A 13 -2.02 -8.17 -3.72
CA LEU A 13 -2.34 -7.08 -2.80
C LEU A 13 -3.06 -7.56 -1.55
N ASP A 14 -3.86 -8.62 -1.63
CA ASP A 14 -4.56 -9.18 -0.48
C ASP A 14 -4.76 -10.69 -0.66
N SER A 15 -3.98 -11.49 0.08
CA SER A 15 -3.98 -12.95 -0.03
C SER A 15 -5.25 -13.63 0.46
N ARG A 16 -6.19 -12.88 1.08
CA ARG A 16 -7.52 -13.38 1.43
C ARG A 16 -8.43 -13.53 0.20
N PHE A 17 -8.14 -12.82 -0.89
CA PHE A 17 -8.85 -12.95 -2.15
C PHE A 17 -8.30 -14.13 -2.96
N THR A 18 -9.21 -14.94 -3.51
CA THR A 18 -8.87 -16.03 -4.41
C THR A 18 -9.47 -15.80 -5.79
N GLY A 19 -8.72 -16.16 -6.83
CA GLY A 19 -9.10 -16.12 -8.23
C GLY A 19 -9.03 -17.51 -8.87
N VAL A 20 -9.56 -17.62 -10.08
CA VAL A 20 -9.43 -18.81 -10.92
C VAL A 20 -8.70 -18.39 -12.19
N ASP A 21 -7.55 -19.00 -12.44
CA ASP A 21 -6.82 -18.78 -13.70
C ASP A 21 -7.49 -19.53 -14.84
N THR A 22 -7.42 -18.97 -16.05
CA THR A 22 -7.95 -19.62 -17.24
C THR A 22 -7.19 -20.91 -17.59
N LEU A 23 -5.90 -20.97 -17.25
CA LEU A 23 -5.02 -22.11 -17.45
C LEU A 23 -4.20 -22.39 -16.18
N ALA A 24 -4.32 -23.59 -15.60
CA ALA A 24 -3.60 -23.98 -14.37
C ALA A 24 -2.10 -24.35 -14.59
N VAL A 25 -1.48 -23.84 -15.66
CA VAL A 25 -0.11 -24.16 -16.08
C VAL A 25 0.76 -22.93 -16.30
N THR A 26 0.22 -21.73 -16.11
CA THR A 26 0.98 -20.48 -16.24
C THR A 26 1.89 -20.26 -15.03
N GLU A 27 3.03 -19.59 -15.23
CA GLU A 27 3.95 -19.23 -14.13
C GLU A 27 3.46 -18.02 -13.33
N THR A 28 2.56 -17.22 -13.91
CA THR A 28 1.95 -16.03 -13.30
C THR A 28 0.43 -16.09 -13.41
N PRO A 29 -0.32 -15.62 -12.39
CA PRO A 29 -1.77 -15.48 -12.49
C PRO A 29 -2.17 -14.58 -13.66
N ASP A 30 -3.31 -14.87 -14.28
CA ASP A 30 -3.83 -14.04 -15.39
C ASP A 30 -4.20 -12.63 -14.91
N VAL A 31 -4.77 -12.56 -13.71
CA VAL A 31 -5.23 -11.32 -13.07
C VAL A 31 -5.07 -11.44 -11.56
N ASP A 32 -4.68 -10.37 -10.88
CA ASP A 32 -4.71 -10.32 -9.42
C ASP A 32 -6.18 -10.17 -8.93
N PRO A 33 -6.75 -11.18 -8.25
CA PRO A 33 -8.14 -11.10 -7.76
C PRO A 33 -8.35 -9.93 -6.80
N SER A 34 -7.33 -9.55 -6.03
CA SER A 34 -7.40 -8.43 -5.10
C SER A 34 -7.37 -7.04 -5.77
N MET A 35 -7.07 -6.96 -7.07
CA MET A 35 -7.19 -5.72 -7.85
C MET A 35 -8.56 -5.56 -8.53
N VAL A 36 -9.16 -6.67 -8.98
CA VAL A 36 -10.41 -6.64 -9.75
C VAL A 36 -11.61 -6.26 -8.90
N HIS A 37 -11.73 -6.89 -7.72
CA HIS A 37 -12.88 -6.68 -6.84
C HIS A 37 -13.07 -5.23 -6.41
N PRO A 38 -12.03 -4.48 -5.99
CA PRO A 38 -12.18 -3.07 -5.66
C PRO A 38 -12.18 -2.13 -6.89
N GLY A 39 -11.57 -2.49 -8.01
CA GLY A 39 -11.32 -1.54 -9.11
C GLY A 39 -12.58 -0.89 -9.72
N ALA A 40 -13.60 -1.69 -10.03
CA ALA A 40 -14.81 -1.19 -10.71
C ALA A 40 -15.66 -0.24 -9.83
N PRO A 41 -15.98 -0.58 -8.56
CA PRO A 41 -16.68 0.34 -7.67
C PRO A 41 -15.95 1.68 -7.47
N PHE A 42 -14.64 1.67 -7.25
CA PHE A 42 -13.87 2.90 -7.08
C PHE A 42 -13.89 3.77 -8.35
N THR A 43 -13.74 3.17 -9.52
CA THR A 43 -13.78 3.89 -10.80
C THR A 43 -15.15 4.55 -11.02
N ALA A 44 -16.24 3.83 -10.75
CA ALA A 44 -17.59 4.37 -10.89
C ALA A 44 -17.84 5.54 -9.91
N MET A 45 -17.49 5.35 -8.63
CA MET A 45 -17.71 6.37 -7.60
C MET A 45 -16.88 7.64 -7.81
N VAL A 46 -15.64 7.53 -8.32
CA VAL A 46 -14.84 8.71 -8.64
C VAL A 46 -15.42 9.47 -9.83
N ASN A 47 -15.91 8.77 -10.87
CA ASN A 47 -16.56 9.44 -12.00
C ASN A 47 -17.83 10.17 -11.56
N ASP A 48 -18.68 9.53 -10.76
CA ASP A 48 -19.87 10.14 -10.17
C ASP A 48 -19.49 11.40 -9.36
N TYR A 49 -18.53 11.29 -8.44
CA TYR A 49 -18.09 12.42 -7.62
C TYR A 49 -17.52 13.58 -8.44
N LEU A 50 -16.70 13.29 -9.46
CA LEU A 50 -16.12 14.32 -10.33
C LEU A 50 -17.20 15.08 -11.13
N ARG A 51 -18.13 14.35 -11.74
CA ARG A 51 -19.15 14.94 -12.64
C ARG A 51 -20.27 15.60 -11.85
N ASP A 52 -20.80 14.93 -10.83
CA ASP A 52 -22.03 15.34 -10.18
C ASP A 52 -21.79 16.20 -8.93
N ALA A 53 -20.78 15.89 -8.13
CA ALA A 53 -20.49 16.69 -6.93
C ALA A 53 -19.56 17.88 -7.23
N LEU A 54 -18.44 17.62 -7.90
CA LEU A 54 -17.43 18.66 -8.18
C LEU A 54 -17.70 19.47 -9.45
N LYS A 55 -18.63 19.02 -10.30
CA LYS A 55 -18.94 19.65 -11.60
C LYS A 55 -17.71 19.81 -12.50
N TYR A 56 -16.79 18.86 -12.41
CA TYR A 56 -15.60 18.81 -13.25
C TYR A 56 -15.90 18.09 -14.55
N GLU A 57 -15.75 18.80 -15.68
CA GLU A 57 -15.95 18.25 -17.01
C GLU A 57 -14.64 18.17 -17.79
N SER A 58 -14.40 17.00 -18.40
CA SER A 58 -13.26 16.71 -19.26
C SER A 58 -13.62 15.60 -20.25
N ASP A 59 -13.05 15.66 -21.44
CA ASP A 59 -13.14 14.59 -22.46
C ASP A 59 -12.09 13.48 -22.25
N LEU A 60 -11.21 13.64 -21.25
CA LEU A 60 -10.22 12.63 -20.91
C LEU A 60 -10.87 11.42 -20.24
N ASN A 61 -10.44 10.22 -20.64
CA ASN A 61 -10.82 8.99 -19.97
C ASN A 61 -10.17 8.93 -18.58
N TYR A 62 -10.96 8.61 -17.55
CA TYR A 62 -10.42 8.39 -16.22
C TYR A 62 -9.74 7.02 -16.15
N GLU A 63 -8.43 7.02 -15.95
CA GLU A 63 -7.64 5.81 -15.73
C GLU A 63 -7.27 5.70 -14.25
N GLY A 64 -7.93 4.81 -13.50
CA GLY A 64 -7.58 4.55 -12.10
C GLY A 64 -6.16 4.01 -11.93
N MET A 65 -5.61 3.36 -12.97
CA MET A 65 -4.21 2.97 -13.07
C MET A 65 -3.79 2.92 -14.53
N SER A 66 -2.81 3.73 -14.92
CA SER A 66 -2.35 3.83 -16.31
C SER A 66 -1.15 2.92 -16.57
N ARG A 67 -1.36 1.85 -17.37
CA ARG A 67 -0.27 0.95 -17.79
C ARG A 67 0.81 1.69 -18.59
N THR A 68 0.40 2.60 -19.47
CA THR A 68 1.34 3.40 -20.26
C THR A 68 2.25 4.26 -19.40
N VAL A 69 1.74 4.84 -18.30
CA VAL A 69 2.57 5.60 -17.35
C VAL A 69 3.52 4.68 -16.59
N ILE A 70 3.02 3.53 -16.12
CA ILE A 70 3.83 2.54 -15.37
C ILE A 70 5.00 2.04 -16.23
N GLU A 71 4.74 1.64 -17.48
CA GLU A 71 5.76 1.11 -18.41
C GLU A 71 6.82 2.15 -18.79
N LYS A 72 6.46 3.44 -18.76
CA LYS A 72 7.37 4.55 -19.09
C LYS A 72 8.03 5.16 -17.86
N TRP A 73 7.73 4.66 -16.66
CA TRP A 73 8.29 5.22 -15.43
C TRP A 73 9.80 5.09 -15.41
N LYS A 74 10.47 6.21 -15.11
CA LYS A 74 11.94 6.28 -15.09
C LYS A 74 12.45 6.23 -13.66
N TYR A 75 13.36 5.31 -13.41
CA TYR A 75 14.03 5.14 -12.11
C TYR A 75 15.41 5.81 -12.08
N ASP A 76 15.60 6.85 -12.89
CA ASP A 76 16.89 7.50 -13.17
C ASP A 76 17.60 8.06 -11.92
N SER A 77 16.88 8.24 -10.80
CA SER A 77 17.44 8.59 -9.49
C SER A 77 18.26 7.47 -8.85
N VAL A 78 18.24 6.26 -9.42
CA VAL A 78 18.95 5.07 -8.94
C VAL A 78 19.85 4.55 -10.06
N ARG A 79 21.16 4.45 -9.80
CA ARG A 79 22.11 3.80 -10.72
C ARG A 79 22.46 2.42 -10.19
N ASN A 80 22.21 1.38 -10.98
CA ASN A 80 22.56 -0.02 -10.68
C ASN A 80 22.13 -0.49 -9.27
N GLY A 81 20.91 -0.17 -8.87
CA GLY A 81 20.36 -0.56 -7.57
C GLY A 81 18.84 -0.52 -7.54
N TYR A 82 18.27 -0.88 -6.40
CA TYR A 82 16.85 -0.71 -6.12
C TYR A 82 16.59 0.70 -5.59
N LEU A 83 15.37 1.20 -5.80
CA LEU A 83 14.90 2.40 -5.11
C LEU A 83 15.00 2.17 -3.60
N ASP A 84 15.71 3.07 -2.93
CA ASP A 84 15.89 3.05 -1.50
C ASP A 84 15.54 4.41 -0.90
N THR A 85 14.47 4.43 -0.12
CA THR A 85 14.02 5.62 0.62
C THR A 85 14.49 5.63 2.08
N THR A 86 15.21 4.60 2.53
CA THR A 86 15.69 4.49 3.92
C THR A 86 16.75 5.54 4.23
N ALA A 87 17.65 5.85 3.29
CA ALA A 87 18.67 6.87 3.49
C ALA A 87 18.10 8.29 3.62
N PRO A 88 17.15 8.74 2.75
CA PRO A 88 16.40 9.97 2.98
C PRO A 88 15.64 9.98 4.31
N LEU A 89 14.98 8.88 4.68
CA LEU A 89 14.22 8.79 5.94
C LEU A 89 15.14 8.89 7.17
N ARG A 90 16.25 8.14 7.20
CA ARG A 90 17.30 8.28 8.23
C ARG A 90 17.80 9.72 8.32
N THR A 91 18.05 10.35 7.18
CA THR A 91 18.47 11.76 7.13
C THR A 91 17.41 12.68 7.75
N ALA A 92 16.12 12.44 7.49
CA ALA A 92 15.04 13.20 8.07
C ALA A 92 14.98 13.05 9.60
N PHE A 93 15.12 11.83 10.12
CA PHE A 93 15.25 11.58 11.57
C PHE A 93 16.45 12.33 12.17
N HIS A 94 17.61 12.32 11.50
CA HIS A 94 18.79 13.02 11.99
C HIS A 94 18.60 14.55 12.03
N ARG A 95 17.91 15.12 11.05
CA ARG A 95 17.70 16.57 10.94
C ARG A 95 16.57 17.08 11.83
N ASN A 96 15.57 16.26 12.11
CA ASN A 96 14.43 16.64 12.92
C ASN A 96 14.33 15.72 14.15
N PRO A 97 14.74 16.20 15.35
CA PRO A 97 14.64 15.42 16.58
C PRO A 97 13.20 15.17 17.03
N HIS A 98 12.22 15.87 16.46
CA HIS A 98 10.80 15.73 16.76
C HIS A 98 10.03 14.95 15.67
N LEU A 99 10.72 14.41 14.66
CA LEU A 99 10.06 13.62 13.62
C LEU A 99 9.52 12.32 14.22
N LYS A 100 8.21 12.12 14.07
CA LYS A 100 7.51 10.86 14.33
C LYS A 100 7.01 10.26 13.04
N VAL A 101 6.95 8.93 12.96
CA VAL A 101 6.49 8.19 11.77
C VAL A 101 5.45 7.16 12.19
N LEU A 102 4.30 7.12 11.51
CA LEU A 102 3.32 6.04 11.62
C LEU A 102 3.38 5.17 10.37
N VAL A 103 3.62 3.88 10.54
CA VAL A 103 3.59 2.87 9.47
C VAL A 103 2.30 2.06 9.57
N ASN A 104 1.47 2.15 8.53
CA ASN A 104 0.22 1.40 8.40
C ASN A 104 0.40 0.31 7.35
N TYR A 105 0.06 -0.94 7.66
CA TYR A 105 0.26 -2.05 6.72
C TYR A 105 -0.66 -3.24 7.04
N GLY A 106 -0.98 -4.01 6.02
CA GLY A 106 -1.80 -5.23 6.13
C GLY A 106 -0.95 -6.49 6.32
N TYR A 107 -1.43 -7.45 7.13
CA TYR A 107 -0.77 -8.75 7.28
C TYR A 107 -0.82 -9.60 6.00
N TYR A 108 -1.86 -9.42 5.17
CA TYR A 108 -2.11 -10.24 3.99
C TYR A 108 -1.60 -9.62 2.69
N ASP A 109 -0.86 -8.52 2.78
CA ASP A 109 -0.23 -7.84 1.65
C ASP A 109 1.06 -8.53 1.23
N LEU A 110 1.09 -9.07 0.01
CA LEU A 110 2.28 -9.71 -0.58
C LEU A 110 3.04 -8.76 -1.52
N ALA A 111 2.51 -7.57 -1.81
CA ALA A 111 3.19 -6.55 -2.58
C ALA A 111 4.19 -5.75 -1.73
N THR A 112 3.79 -5.39 -0.51
CA THR A 112 4.66 -4.80 0.52
C THR A 112 4.59 -5.60 1.82
N PRO A 113 5.26 -6.78 1.88
CA PRO A 113 5.09 -7.72 2.97
C PRO A 113 5.42 -7.17 4.36
N TYR A 114 4.62 -7.54 5.35
CA TYR A 114 4.79 -7.17 6.76
C TYR A 114 6.24 -7.26 7.26
N TYR A 115 6.86 -8.43 7.09
CA TYR A 115 8.23 -8.65 7.57
C TYR A 115 9.28 -7.87 6.78
N ALA A 116 9.04 -7.61 5.48
CA ALA A 116 9.94 -6.78 4.69
C ALA A 116 9.94 -5.35 5.20
N MET A 117 8.76 -4.78 5.49
CA MET A 117 8.64 -3.46 6.11
C MET A 117 9.34 -3.42 7.47
N GLN A 118 9.06 -4.37 8.37
CA GLN A 118 9.69 -4.37 9.70
C GLN A 118 11.21 -4.49 9.61
N TYR A 119 11.69 -5.35 8.71
CA TYR A 119 13.12 -5.47 8.43
C TYR A 119 13.70 -4.12 8.01
N THR A 120 13.10 -3.47 7.02
CA THR A 120 13.54 -2.16 6.54
C THR A 120 13.60 -1.11 7.67
N MET A 121 12.56 -1.01 8.49
CA MET A 121 12.52 -0.01 9.57
C MET A 121 13.51 -0.32 10.70
N ASN A 122 13.68 -1.59 11.06
CA ASN A 122 14.66 -2.01 12.07
C ASN A 122 16.11 -1.81 11.60
N HIS A 123 16.36 -1.79 10.29
CA HIS A 123 17.69 -1.60 9.70
C HIS A 123 17.91 -0.18 9.17
N LEU A 124 17.09 0.81 9.58
CA LEU A 124 17.29 2.20 9.21
C LEU A 124 18.63 2.77 9.67
N GLY A 125 19.25 2.18 10.70
CA GLY A 125 20.49 2.69 11.30
C GLY A 125 20.26 3.97 12.10
N LEU A 126 19.13 4.06 12.79
CA LEU A 126 18.84 5.16 13.71
C LEU A 126 19.59 4.94 15.03
N GLU A 127 19.76 6.02 15.79
CA GLU A 127 20.16 5.89 17.19
C GLU A 127 19.04 5.12 17.95
N PRO A 128 19.38 4.17 18.85
CA PRO A 128 18.39 3.28 19.46
C PRO A 128 17.17 3.98 20.07
N SER A 129 17.33 5.14 20.73
CA SER A 129 16.20 5.86 21.32
C SER A 129 15.21 6.40 20.28
N ARG A 130 15.68 6.69 19.06
CA ARG A 130 14.84 7.18 17.95
C ARG A 130 13.90 6.13 17.38
N HIS A 131 14.09 4.84 17.67
CA HIS A 131 13.12 3.81 17.29
C HIS A 131 11.78 3.99 17.99
N ALA A 132 11.74 4.67 19.16
CA ALA A 132 10.49 4.98 19.86
C ALA A 132 9.62 6.00 19.12
N ASP A 133 10.18 6.75 18.17
CA ASP A 133 9.46 7.71 17.33
C ASP A 133 8.77 7.04 16.11
N ILE A 134 8.93 5.72 15.95
CA ILE A 134 8.29 4.93 14.89
C ILE A 134 7.14 4.11 15.50
N HIS A 135 5.93 4.42 15.06
CA HIS A 135 4.70 3.76 15.45
C HIS A 135 4.28 2.80 14.35
N TYR A 136 3.84 1.61 14.73
CA TYR A 136 3.40 0.57 13.81
C TYR A 136 1.93 0.26 14.06
N ALA A 137 1.14 0.24 12.98
CA ALA A 137 -0.27 -0.11 13.00
C ALA A 137 -0.52 -1.23 11.97
N PRO A 138 -0.44 -2.51 12.38
CA PRO A 138 -0.80 -3.64 11.55
C PRO A 138 -2.32 -3.83 11.47
N TYR A 139 -2.81 -4.30 10.32
CA TYR A 139 -4.23 -4.60 10.10
C TYR A 139 -4.44 -6.01 9.57
N GLU A 140 -5.54 -6.65 9.97
CA GLU A 140 -6.02 -7.95 9.45
C GLU A 140 -6.62 -7.79 8.03
N ALA A 141 -5.87 -7.17 7.14
CA ALA A 141 -6.24 -6.89 5.75
C ALA A 141 -5.02 -6.96 4.81
N GLY A 142 -5.24 -6.77 3.51
CA GLY A 142 -4.16 -6.59 2.53
C GLY A 142 -3.71 -5.14 2.37
N HIS A 143 -3.22 -4.81 1.17
CA HIS A 143 -2.56 -3.57 0.80
C HIS A 143 -3.43 -2.33 1.04
N MET A 144 -4.69 -2.40 0.60
CA MET A 144 -5.70 -1.36 0.84
C MET A 144 -6.49 -1.69 2.11
N MET A 145 -5.84 -1.73 3.27
CA MET A 145 -6.42 -2.13 4.55
C MET A 145 -7.75 -1.44 4.90
N TYR A 146 -7.98 -0.21 4.42
CA TYR A 146 -9.20 0.56 4.64
C TYR A 146 -10.44 0.07 3.86
N ILE A 147 -10.31 -0.89 2.93
CA ILE A 147 -11.50 -1.46 2.27
C ILE A 147 -12.29 -2.36 3.22
N ASP A 148 -11.62 -2.94 4.21
CA ASP A 148 -12.27 -3.67 5.31
C ASP A 148 -12.83 -2.69 6.34
N ASP A 149 -14.10 -2.83 6.70
CA ASP A 149 -14.81 -1.85 7.56
C ASP A 149 -14.23 -1.76 8.97
N ALA A 150 -13.86 -2.91 9.55
CA ALA A 150 -13.26 -2.95 10.89
C ALA A 150 -11.87 -2.32 10.86
N CYS A 151 -11.05 -2.68 9.87
CA CYS A 151 -9.72 -2.11 9.69
C CYS A 151 -9.78 -0.61 9.36
N ARG A 152 -10.77 -0.14 8.60
CA ARG A 152 -10.97 1.29 8.32
C ARG A 152 -11.32 2.09 9.58
N ALA A 153 -12.20 1.54 10.41
CA ALA A 153 -12.54 2.16 11.69
C ALA A 153 -11.33 2.20 12.63
N GLN A 154 -10.52 1.14 12.64
CA GLN A 154 -9.28 1.05 13.41
C GLN A 154 -8.23 2.05 12.89
N PHE A 155 -8.00 2.10 11.57
CA PHE A 155 -7.09 3.04 10.92
C PHE A 155 -7.40 4.48 11.29
N ARG A 156 -8.69 4.87 11.30
CA ARG A 156 -9.09 6.21 11.75
C ARG A 156 -8.68 6.46 13.20
N LYS A 157 -8.86 5.49 14.11
CA LYS A 157 -8.48 5.64 15.52
C LYS A 157 -6.98 5.80 15.68
N ASP A 158 -6.20 4.97 14.98
CA ASP A 158 -4.74 4.97 15.06
C ASP A 158 -4.15 6.27 14.51
N VAL A 159 -4.65 6.76 13.38
CA VAL A 159 -4.24 8.06 12.82
C VAL A 159 -4.60 9.21 13.77
N VAL A 160 -5.81 9.20 14.36
CA VAL A 160 -6.21 10.24 15.33
C VAL A 160 -5.35 10.19 16.60
N ALA A 161 -5.05 9.00 17.12
CA ALA A 161 -4.17 8.83 18.27
C ALA A 161 -2.76 9.35 17.96
N PHE A 162 -2.20 8.97 16.81
CA PHE A 162 -0.91 9.44 16.36
C PHE A 162 -0.85 10.97 16.23
N TYR A 163 -1.87 11.59 15.62
CA TYR A 163 -1.91 13.05 15.51
C TYR A 163 -1.95 13.74 16.87
N ARG A 164 -2.73 13.24 17.83
CA ARG A 164 -2.80 13.79 19.19
C ARG A 164 -1.47 13.67 19.93
N GLU A 165 -0.71 12.62 19.65
CA GLU A 165 0.59 12.40 20.28
C GLU A 165 1.73 13.18 19.59
N ALA A 166 1.59 13.44 18.28
CA ALA A 166 2.60 14.12 17.48
C ALA A 166 2.47 15.64 17.51
N LEU A 167 1.26 16.16 17.73
CA LEU A 167 1.00 17.59 17.83
C LEU A 167 1.17 18.05 19.30
N PRO A 168 1.86 19.17 19.54
CA PRO A 168 1.81 19.81 20.86
C PRO A 168 0.38 20.31 21.15
N ASP A 169 0.05 20.40 22.45
CA ASP A 169 -1.21 20.99 22.95
C ASP A 169 -1.45 22.42 22.46
#